data_AF-A0A0T6LUT2-F1
#
_entry.id   AF-A0A0T6LUT2-F1
#
_cell.length_a   1.000
_cell.length_b   1.000
_cell.length_c   1.000
_cell.angle_alpha   90.00
_cell.angle_beta   90.00
_cell.angle_gamma   90.00
#
_symmetry.space_group_name_H-M   'P 1'
#
loop_
_entity.id
_entity.type
_entity.pdbx_description
1 polymer ?
#
loop_
_entity_poly.entity_id
_entity_poly.type
_entity_poly.pdbx_seq_one_letter_code
_entity_poly.pdbx_strand_id
1 'polypeptide(L)'
;MDIRETNRAWRTALSCGDHVGVEQLLRRDTRLALLGNEWAGTLQAVETAELRGLLLLGGDGDVPFAADSPWCIPADVGLIGALEHVWASVAGKCPDFLAALRGEVLGLALVEMNGRYLLGYLHLADRSGELPRDLKELAPYTGSDSLTVLWGTAPTRLDQTDVVPLMDEPLPAGVQDLAAVHARLTSFDFDLRLDRFTTTLGASTLADYEGEDIADYDHDGDFARAVNGEFDRWIRFCTCDSAAEAYFLDMDDRDPHDVPRVALSGINGTSERPGEPFWDWIDQALPSLLFCL
;
A
#
# COMPACT_ATOMS: atom_id res chain seq x y z
N MET A 1 -9.41 -20.52 -10.65
CA MET A 1 -10.00 -20.80 -9.33
C MET A 1 -11.00 -19.70 -9.08
N ASP A 2 -12.23 -20.03 -8.71
CA ASP A 2 -13.24 -19.02 -8.34
C ASP A 2 -12.74 -18.23 -7.11
N ILE A 3 -13.00 -16.93 -7.03
CA ILE A 3 -12.65 -16.08 -5.86
C ILE A 3 -13.16 -16.71 -4.56
N ARG A 4 -14.35 -17.33 -4.60
CA ARG A 4 -14.92 -18.04 -3.44
C ARG A 4 -14.10 -19.26 -3.02
N GLU A 5 -13.53 -20.00 -3.98
CA GLU A 5 -12.67 -21.15 -3.71
C GLU A 5 -11.32 -20.69 -3.13
N THR A 6 -10.74 -19.62 -3.68
CA THR A 6 -9.50 -19.01 -3.19
C THR A 6 -9.66 -18.52 -1.74
N ASN A 7 -10.75 -17.80 -1.43
CA ASN A 7 -11.02 -17.33 -0.08
C ASN A 7 -11.22 -18.49 0.91
N ARG A 8 -11.92 -19.56 0.51
CA ARG A 8 -12.08 -20.75 1.35
C ARG A 8 -10.74 -21.44 1.61
N ALA A 9 -9.89 -21.55 0.59
CA ALA A 9 -8.56 -22.15 0.73
C ALA A 9 -7.69 -21.34 1.70
N TRP A 10 -7.70 -20.01 1.57
CA TRP A 10 -7.03 -19.09 2.50
C TRP A 10 -7.46 -19.26 3.95
N ARG A 11 -8.78 -19.21 4.22
CA ARG A 11 -9.31 -19.39 5.58
C ARG A 11 -8.93 -20.75 6.15
N THR A 12 -9.02 -21.80 5.34
CA THR A 12 -8.68 -23.17 5.75
C THR A 12 -7.19 -23.26 6.11
N ALA A 13 -6.31 -22.79 5.23
CA ALA A 13 -4.88 -22.82 5.44
C ALA A 13 -4.46 -22.06 6.71
N LEU A 14 -4.97 -20.85 6.90
CA LEU A 14 -4.70 -20.04 8.11
C LEU A 14 -5.27 -20.70 9.38
N SER A 15 -6.51 -21.17 9.34
CA SER A 15 -7.15 -21.79 10.52
C SER A 15 -6.48 -23.09 10.98
N CYS A 16 -5.78 -23.77 10.07
CA CYS A 16 -5.06 -25.01 10.34
C CYS A 16 -3.54 -24.79 10.57
N GLY A 17 -3.03 -23.55 10.47
CA GLY A 17 -1.59 -23.28 10.50
C GLY A 17 -0.81 -23.96 9.36
N ASP A 18 -1.46 -24.19 8.21
CA ASP A 18 -0.86 -24.84 7.04
C ASP A 18 -0.01 -23.84 6.25
N HIS A 19 1.24 -23.63 6.68
CA HIS A 19 2.19 -22.74 6.02
C HIS A 19 2.47 -23.12 4.56
N VAL A 20 2.42 -24.42 4.20
CA VAL A 20 2.57 -24.87 2.81
C VAL A 20 1.38 -24.43 1.96
N GLY A 21 0.16 -24.57 2.51
CA GLY A 21 -1.05 -24.04 1.90
C GLY A 21 -1.00 -22.52 1.71
N VAL A 22 -0.55 -21.79 2.74
CA VAL A 22 -0.34 -20.33 2.66
C VAL A 22 0.66 -19.97 1.57
N GLU A 23 1.82 -20.61 1.53
CA GLU A 23 2.83 -20.38 0.48
C GLU A 23 2.27 -20.61 -0.93
N GLN A 24 1.54 -21.70 -1.15
CA GLN A 24 0.92 -21.98 -2.44
C GLN A 24 -0.11 -20.93 -2.84
N LEU A 25 -0.84 -20.38 -1.88
CA LEU A 25 -1.82 -19.33 -2.12
C LEU A 25 -1.15 -17.98 -2.40
N LEU A 26 -0.07 -17.64 -1.68
CA LEU A 26 0.75 -16.46 -1.97
C LEU A 26 1.31 -16.53 -3.39
N ARG A 27 1.92 -17.66 -3.79
CA ARG A 27 2.44 -17.85 -5.17
C ARG A 27 1.38 -17.70 -6.27
N ARG A 28 0.09 -17.86 -5.92
CA ARG A 28 -1.04 -17.70 -6.84
C ARG A 28 -1.67 -16.32 -6.79
N ASP A 29 -1.24 -15.44 -5.89
CA ASP A 29 -1.68 -14.06 -5.87
C ASP A 29 -1.16 -13.37 -7.14
N THR A 30 -2.08 -13.04 -8.04
CA THR A 30 -1.78 -12.38 -9.32
C THR A 30 -1.08 -11.04 -9.13
N ARG A 31 -1.16 -10.42 -7.95
CA ARG A 31 -0.50 -9.15 -7.63
C ARG A 31 0.99 -9.30 -7.45
N LEU A 32 1.46 -10.45 -6.94
CA LEU A 32 2.87 -10.80 -6.98
C LEU A 32 3.37 -10.86 -8.43
N ALA A 33 2.57 -11.39 -9.35
CA ALA A 33 2.90 -11.38 -10.77
C ALA A 33 2.99 -9.95 -11.34
N LEU A 34 2.05 -9.06 -11.00
CA LEU A 34 2.04 -7.68 -11.47
C LEU A 34 3.24 -6.88 -10.95
N LEU A 35 3.58 -7.02 -9.67
CA LEU A 35 4.79 -6.43 -9.09
C LEU A 35 6.06 -6.96 -9.78
N GLY A 36 6.10 -8.27 -10.05
CA GLY A 36 7.18 -8.88 -10.84
C GLY A 36 7.29 -8.31 -12.26
N ASN A 37 6.17 -8.04 -12.92
CA ASN A 37 6.12 -7.55 -14.30
C ASN A 37 6.60 -6.10 -14.45
N GLU A 38 6.19 -5.21 -13.54
CA GLU A 38 6.66 -3.83 -13.54
C GLU A 38 8.18 -3.75 -13.39
N TRP A 39 8.80 -4.76 -12.77
CA TRP A 39 10.24 -4.83 -12.57
C TRP A 39 11.01 -5.58 -13.66
N ALA A 40 10.42 -6.64 -14.22
CA ALA A 40 11.08 -7.50 -15.20
C ALA A 40 10.73 -7.16 -16.66
N GLY A 41 9.75 -6.29 -16.91
CA GLY A 41 9.29 -5.93 -18.25
C GLY A 41 8.70 -7.10 -19.06
N THR A 42 8.50 -8.25 -18.42
CA THR A 42 7.94 -9.48 -19.00
C THR A 42 7.12 -10.24 -17.95
N LEU A 43 6.01 -10.84 -18.38
CA LEU A 43 5.21 -11.82 -17.63
C LEU A 43 6.02 -13.11 -17.40
N GLN A 44 7.05 -13.05 -16.54
CA GLN A 44 7.64 -14.26 -15.99
C GLN A 44 6.71 -14.80 -14.90
N ALA A 45 6.45 -16.09 -14.96
CA ALA A 45 5.60 -16.76 -14.01
C ALA A 45 6.13 -16.56 -12.57
N VAL A 46 5.21 -16.39 -11.61
CA VAL A 46 5.42 -16.31 -10.14
C VAL A 46 6.07 -17.59 -9.57
N GLU A 47 6.60 -18.47 -10.43
CA GLU A 47 7.25 -19.73 -10.08
C GLU A 47 8.50 -19.55 -9.21
N THR A 48 9.06 -18.34 -9.15
CA THR A 48 10.24 -17.98 -8.35
C THR A 48 9.92 -17.38 -6.98
N ALA A 49 8.64 -17.21 -6.61
CA ALA A 49 8.30 -16.69 -5.29
C ALA A 49 8.56 -17.74 -4.19
N GLU A 50 9.39 -17.40 -3.20
CA GLU A 50 9.76 -18.23 -2.04
C GLU A 50 9.26 -17.60 -0.74
N LEU A 51 8.60 -18.38 0.12
CA LEU A 51 8.24 -17.93 1.46
C LEU A 51 9.47 -17.97 2.37
N ARG A 52 9.87 -16.79 2.87
CA ARG A 52 11.07 -16.59 3.70
C ARG A 52 10.75 -16.27 5.16
N GLY A 53 9.47 -16.24 5.52
CA GLY A 53 8.99 -15.95 6.86
C GLY A 53 7.48 -15.83 6.88
N LEU A 54 6.85 -16.27 7.96
CA LEU A 54 5.42 -16.18 8.18
C LEU A 54 5.17 -16.04 9.69
N LEU A 55 4.52 -14.96 10.10
CA LEU A 55 4.04 -14.78 11.47
C LEU A 55 2.53 -14.65 11.42
N LEU A 56 1.83 -15.39 12.27
CA LEU A 56 0.39 -15.52 12.27
C LEU A 56 -0.19 -15.05 13.61
N LEU A 57 -1.45 -14.60 13.58
CA LEU A 57 -2.18 -14.28 14.78
C LEU A 57 -2.25 -15.50 15.69
N GLY A 58 -1.72 -15.36 16.91
CA GLY A 58 -1.62 -16.46 17.89
C GLY A 58 -0.36 -17.33 17.77
N GLY A 59 0.40 -17.21 16.68
CA GLY A 59 1.71 -17.85 16.48
C GLY A 59 1.69 -19.31 16.02
N ASP A 60 0.51 -19.93 15.91
CA ASP A 60 0.37 -21.31 15.45
C ASP A 60 0.70 -21.40 13.94
N GLY A 61 1.78 -22.10 13.60
CA GLY A 61 2.24 -22.24 12.21
C GLY A 61 3.26 -21.20 11.75
N ASP A 62 3.80 -20.40 12.69
CA ASP A 62 4.85 -19.43 12.41
C ASP A 62 6.10 -20.09 11.79
N VAL A 63 6.65 -19.40 10.80
CA VAL A 63 7.95 -19.65 10.19
C VAL A 63 8.81 -18.43 10.50
N PRO A 64 9.90 -18.57 11.27
CA PRO A 64 10.79 -17.44 11.59
C PRO A 64 11.27 -16.73 10.32
N PHE A 65 11.34 -15.40 10.39
CA PHE A 65 11.81 -14.60 9.27
C PHE A 65 13.30 -14.84 9.01
N ALA A 66 13.65 -14.96 7.73
CA ALA A 66 15.02 -15.13 7.33
C ALA A 66 15.89 -13.93 7.78
N ALA A 67 17.11 -14.23 8.24
CA ALA A 67 18.02 -13.23 8.80
C ALA A 67 18.52 -12.20 7.76
N ASP A 68 18.34 -12.49 6.47
CA ASP A 68 18.63 -11.60 5.35
C ASP A 68 17.45 -10.69 4.96
N SER A 69 16.36 -10.72 5.72
CA SER A 69 15.21 -9.82 5.54
C SER A 69 15.64 -8.34 5.55
N PRO A 70 15.27 -7.53 4.55
CA PRO A 70 15.58 -6.10 4.52
C PRO A 70 15.02 -5.30 5.70
N TRP A 71 13.96 -5.81 6.34
CA TRP A 71 13.36 -5.18 7.53
C TRP A 71 14.03 -5.58 8.84
N CYS A 72 15.03 -6.48 8.82
CA CYS A 72 15.78 -6.90 10.01
C CYS A 72 14.90 -7.43 11.17
N ILE A 73 13.71 -7.97 10.87
CA ILE A 73 12.78 -8.49 11.87
C ILE A 73 13.46 -9.64 12.63
N PRO A 74 13.55 -9.58 13.98
CA PRO A 74 14.15 -10.64 14.77
C PRO A 74 13.42 -11.98 14.60
N ALA A 75 14.16 -13.09 14.66
CA ALA A 75 13.57 -14.42 14.47
C ALA A 75 12.68 -14.89 15.64
N ASP A 76 12.78 -14.23 16.80
CA ASP A 76 12.10 -14.57 18.05
C ASP A 76 10.88 -13.68 18.37
N VAL A 77 10.54 -12.74 17.49
CA VAL A 77 9.35 -11.89 17.67
C VAL A 77 8.12 -12.55 17.05
N GLY A 78 6.99 -12.47 17.75
CA GLY A 78 5.68 -12.78 17.19
C GLY A 78 5.11 -11.63 16.33
N LEU A 79 3.95 -11.86 15.73
CA LEU A 79 3.31 -10.94 14.77
C LEU A 79 3.31 -9.47 15.24
N ILE A 80 2.80 -9.18 16.44
CA ILE A 80 2.72 -7.79 16.95
C ILE A 80 4.11 -7.15 17.08
N GLY A 81 5.09 -7.89 17.61
CA GLY A 81 6.46 -7.40 17.74
C GLY A 81 7.11 -7.14 16.38
N ALA A 82 6.80 -7.96 15.37
CA ALA A 82 7.26 -7.74 14.01
C ALA A 82 6.62 -6.50 13.36
N LEU A 83 5.32 -6.28 13.55
CA LEU A 83 4.64 -5.06 13.08
C LEU A 83 5.25 -3.81 13.72
N GLU A 84 5.45 -3.82 15.03
CA GLU A 84 6.07 -2.70 15.75
C GLU A 84 7.53 -2.47 15.32
N HIS A 85 8.26 -3.53 15.01
CA HIS A 85 9.63 -3.44 14.51
C HIS A 85 9.70 -2.76 13.13
N VAL A 86 8.87 -3.21 12.18
CA VAL A 86 8.86 -2.68 10.81
C VAL A 86 8.57 -1.18 10.80
N TRP A 87 7.62 -0.75 11.61
CA TRP A 87 7.13 0.62 11.63
C TRP A 87 7.81 1.51 12.70
N ALA A 88 8.83 1.00 13.38
CA ALA A 88 9.44 1.65 14.54
C ALA A 88 9.94 3.08 14.27
N SER A 89 10.48 3.34 13.06
CA SER A 89 11.04 4.64 12.69
C SER A 89 10.01 5.76 12.60
N VAL A 90 8.74 5.42 12.32
CA VAL A 90 7.65 6.39 12.12
C VAL A 90 6.56 6.26 13.19
N ALA A 91 6.70 5.34 14.14
CA ALA A 91 5.66 5.00 15.11
C ALA A 91 5.13 6.19 15.93
N GLY A 92 5.99 7.16 16.24
CA GLY A 92 5.59 8.36 16.98
C GLY A 92 4.77 9.36 16.15
N LYS A 93 4.73 9.22 14.83
CA LYS A 93 4.03 10.11 13.90
C LYS A 93 2.69 9.58 13.43
N CYS A 94 2.48 8.26 13.51
CA CYS A 94 1.26 7.59 13.07
C CYS A 94 0.78 6.51 14.09
N PRO A 95 0.46 6.91 15.34
CA PRO A 95 0.04 5.98 16.38
C PRO A 95 -1.30 5.27 16.12
N ASP A 96 -2.29 5.94 15.52
CA ASP A 96 -3.61 5.39 15.22
C ASP A 96 -3.53 4.42 14.04
N PHE A 97 -2.71 4.73 13.03
CA PHE A 97 -2.38 3.79 11.96
C PHE A 97 -1.74 2.50 12.49
N LEU A 98 -0.80 2.61 13.44
CA LEU A 98 -0.20 1.43 14.06
C LEU A 98 -1.20 0.66 14.94
N ALA A 99 -2.12 1.35 15.59
CA ALA A 99 -3.21 0.70 16.31
C ALA A 99 -4.11 -0.09 15.34
N ALA A 100 -4.45 0.49 14.19
CA ALA A 100 -5.19 -0.20 13.13
C ALA A 100 -4.43 -1.41 12.60
N LEU A 101 -3.13 -1.29 12.27
CA LEU A 101 -2.32 -2.44 11.83
C LEU A 101 -2.36 -3.60 12.83
N ARG A 102 -2.21 -3.32 14.12
CA ARG A 102 -2.28 -4.35 15.18
C ARG A 102 -3.66 -4.97 15.33
N GLY A 103 -4.72 -4.21 15.04
CA GLY A 103 -6.10 -4.69 15.07
C GLY A 103 -6.43 -5.55 13.85
N GLU A 104 -6.08 -5.09 12.66
CA GLU A 104 -6.60 -5.63 11.39
C GLU A 104 -5.75 -6.75 10.79
N VAL A 105 -4.44 -6.79 11.08
CA VAL A 105 -3.51 -7.74 10.45
C VAL A 105 -3.55 -9.08 11.17
N LEU A 106 -3.89 -10.13 10.42
CA LEU A 106 -3.99 -11.52 10.87
C LEU A 106 -2.69 -12.31 10.64
N GLY A 107 -1.81 -11.80 9.79
CA GLY A 107 -0.52 -12.42 9.53
C GLY A 107 0.41 -11.53 8.73
N LEU A 108 1.69 -11.84 8.78
CA LEU A 108 2.77 -11.14 8.11
C LEU A 108 3.64 -12.17 7.38
N ALA A 109 3.76 -12.05 6.06
CA ALA A 109 4.50 -12.97 5.22
C ALA A 109 5.67 -12.26 4.54
N LEU A 110 6.89 -12.80 4.66
CA LEU A 110 8.04 -12.36 3.88
C LEU A 110 8.18 -13.26 2.65
N VAL A 111 8.12 -12.67 1.47
CA VAL A 111 8.28 -13.38 0.19
C VAL A 111 9.49 -12.82 -0.54
N GLU A 112 10.36 -13.70 -1.02
CA GLU A 112 11.42 -13.34 -1.97
C GLU A 112 10.99 -13.75 -3.38
N MET A 113 11.19 -12.87 -4.34
CA MET A 113 10.85 -13.11 -5.74
C MET A 113 11.84 -12.36 -6.63
N ASN A 114 12.61 -13.11 -7.43
CA ASN A 114 13.59 -12.56 -8.38
C ASN A 114 14.62 -11.61 -7.74
N GLY A 115 15.13 -11.96 -6.55
CA GLY A 115 16.10 -11.18 -5.79
C GLY A 115 15.51 -9.98 -5.06
N ARG A 116 14.18 -9.88 -4.97
CA ARG A 116 13.47 -8.78 -4.30
C ARG A 116 12.59 -9.33 -3.19
N TYR A 117 12.54 -8.61 -2.08
CA TYR A 117 11.70 -8.98 -0.94
C TYR A 117 10.43 -8.15 -0.90
N LEU A 118 9.34 -8.81 -0.53
CA LEU A 118 8.02 -8.26 -0.33
C LEU A 118 7.51 -8.70 1.04
N LEU A 119 6.84 -7.79 1.73
CA LEU A 119 6.20 -8.04 3.00
C LEU A 119 4.68 -7.97 2.81
N GLY A 120 4.01 -9.11 2.94
CA GLY A 120 2.57 -9.23 2.80
C GLY A 120 1.88 -9.11 4.17
N TYR A 121 0.96 -8.16 4.29
CA TYR A 121 0.08 -8.00 5.45
C TYR A 121 -1.25 -8.67 5.12
N LEU A 122 -1.54 -9.79 5.79
CA LEU A 122 -2.76 -10.56 5.58
C LEU A 122 -3.87 -9.96 6.44
N HIS A 123 -4.98 -9.58 5.83
CA HIS A 123 -6.14 -9.02 6.54
C HIS A 123 -7.45 -9.47 5.87
N LEU A 124 -8.58 -9.22 6.54
CA LEU A 124 -9.91 -9.39 5.95
C LEU A 124 -10.31 -8.08 5.26
N ALA A 125 -10.75 -8.17 4.01
CA ALA A 125 -11.32 -7.04 3.28
C ALA A 125 -12.85 -7.01 3.44
N ASP A 126 -13.42 -5.80 3.39
CA ASP A 126 -14.87 -5.53 3.48
C ASP A 126 -15.52 -6.17 4.71
N ARG A 127 -15.07 -5.73 5.90
CA ARG A 127 -15.50 -6.30 7.18
C ARG A 127 -16.84 -5.70 7.62
N SER A 128 -17.83 -6.54 7.89
CA SER A 128 -19.09 -6.12 8.53
C SER A 128 -19.23 -6.57 9.99
N GLY A 129 -18.19 -7.17 10.58
CA GLY A 129 -18.26 -7.83 11.89
C GLY A 129 -16.99 -7.74 12.74
N GLU A 130 -17.01 -8.37 13.91
CA GLU A 130 -15.86 -8.44 14.82
C GLU A 130 -14.73 -9.30 14.21
N LEU A 131 -13.50 -8.83 14.38
CA LEU A 131 -12.30 -9.57 13.98
C LEU A 131 -12.10 -10.83 14.83
N PRO A 132 -11.57 -11.91 14.24
CA PRO A 132 -11.25 -13.12 14.97
C PRO A 132 -10.15 -12.84 16.01
N ARG A 133 -10.26 -13.46 17.19
CA ARG A 133 -9.20 -13.41 18.21
C ARG A 133 -8.14 -14.48 18.02
N ASP A 134 -8.48 -15.53 17.28
CA ASP A 134 -7.64 -16.68 16.91
C ASP A 134 -7.99 -17.08 15.46
N LEU A 135 -6.99 -17.47 14.66
CA LEU A 135 -7.20 -17.94 13.29
C LEU A 135 -8.14 -19.15 13.18
N LYS A 136 -8.30 -19.96 14.23
CA LYS A 136 -9.27 -21.06 14.28
C LYS A 136 -10.71 -20.58 14.10
N GLU A 137 -11.00 -19.32 14.44
CA GLU A 137 -12.31 -18.69 14.27
C GLU A 137 -12.62 -18.37 12.79
N LEU A 138 -11.61 -18.41 11.90
CA LEU A 138 -11.80 -18.23 10.45
C LEU A 138 -12.47 -19.43 9.77
N ALA A 139 -12.27 -20.65 10.27
CA ALA A 139 -12.83 -21.88 9.69
C ALA A 139 -14.37 -21.91 9.64
N PRO A 140 -15.10 -21.51 10.70
CA PRO A 140 -16.56 -21.41 10.67
C PRO A 140 -17.08 -20.15 9.97
N TYR A 141 -16.22 -19.21 9.55
CA TYR A 141 -16.66 -17.93 9.01
C TYR A 141 -17.27 -18.09 7.61
N THR A 142 -18.58 -17.85 7.49
CA THR A 142 -19.34 -17.90 6.22
C THR A 142 -19.55 -16.52 5.58
N GLY A 143 -19.00 -15.46 6.18
CA GLY A 143 -19.10 -14.08 5.67
C GLY A 143 -18.46 -13.91 4.29
N SER A 144 -18.83 -12.82 3.61
CA SER A 144 -18.29 -12.42 2.30
C SER A 144 -16.83 -11.97 2.35
N ASP A 145 -16.32 -11.66 3.55
CA ASP A 145 -15.05 -11.00 3.84
C ASP A 145 -13.88 -11.74 3.17
N SER A 146 -13.37 -11.23 2.05
CA SER A 146 -12.27 -11.86 1.35
C SER A 146 -10.96 -11.63 2.08
N LEU A 147 -10.18 -12.68 2.31
CA LEU A 147 -8.81 -12.48 2.77
C LEU A 147 -8.02 -11.79 1.65
N THR A 148 -7.39 -10.68 2.00
CA THR A 148 -6.57 -9.87 1.08
C THR A 148 -5.17 -9.74 1.65
N VAL A 149 -4.21 -9.50 0.74
CA VAL A 149 -2.83 -9.22 1.09
C VAL A 149 -2.51 -7.81 0.61
N LEU A 150 -2.11 -6.96 1.55
CA LEU A 150 -1.47 -5.69 1.26
C LEU A 150 0.04 -5.94 1.15
N TRP A 151 0.63 -5.62 0.01
CA TRP A 151 2.04 -5.87 -0.26
C TRP A 151 2.88 -4.61 -0.06
N GLY A 152 3.81 -4.69 0.89
CA GLY A 152 4.87 -3.71 1.11
C GLY A 152 6.16 -4.12 0.40
N THR A 153 6.72 -3.21 -0.39
CA THR A 153 8.06 -3.41 -0.97
C THR A 153 9.14 -3.05 0.05
N ALA A 154 10.32 -3.67 -0.11
CA ALA A 154 11.47 -3.41 0.76
C ALA A 154 11.79 -1.90 0.85
N PRO A 155 12.35 -1.44 2.00
CA PRO A 155 12.81 -0.07 2.14
C PRO A 155 13.73 0.34 0.99
N THR A 156 13.43 1.46 0.34
CA THR A 156 14.39 2.08 -0.58
C THR A 156 15.28 3.00 0.22
N ARG A 157 16.60 2.84 0.10
CA ARG A 157 17.53 3.85 0.58
C ARG A 157 17.45 5.03 -0.35
N LEU A 158 16.63 6.01 0.01
CA LEU A 158 16.59 7.28 -0.68
C LEU A 158 17.75 8.15 -0.17
N ASP A 159 18.53 8.71 -1.08
CA ASP A 159 19.56 9.69 -0.76
C ASP A 159 18.92 11.07 -0.55
N GLN A 160 19.57 11.95 0.21
CA GLN A 160 19.13 13.35 0.36
C GLN A 160 19.17 14.12 -0.97
N THR A 161 19.85 13.58 -1.98
CA THR A 161 19.88 14.10 -3.34
C THR A 161 18.79 13.54 -4.25
N ASP A 162 17.97 12.59 -3.76
CA ASP A 162 16.87 12.08 -4.56
C ASP A 162 15.81 13.17 -4.72
N VAL A 163 15.43 13.39 -5.98
CA VAL A 163 14.52 14.45 -6.38
C VAL A 163 13.19 13.90 -6.82
N VAL A 164 12.13 14.70 -6.67
CA VAL A 164 10.88 14.53 -7.39
C VAL A 164 11.18 14.81 -8.88
N PRO A 165 11.19 13.80 -9.77
CA PRO A 165 11.70 13.95 -11.13
C PRO A 165 10.99 15.02 -11.97
N LEU A 166 9.76 15.36 -11.59
CA LEU A 166 8.92 16.36 -12.28
C LEU A 166 9.26 17.80 -11.87
N MET A 167 9.92 18.00 -10.72
CA MET A 167 10.17 19.32 -10.14
C MET A 167 11.65 19.65 -9.88
N ASP A 168 12.54 18.65 -9.96
CA ASP A 168 13.96 18.80 -9.60
C ASP A 168 14.17 19.29 -8.15
N GLU A 169 13.18 19.01 -7.28
CA GLU A 169 13.20 19.33 -5.85
C GLU A 169 13.54 18.10 -5.02
N PRO A 170 14.27 18.25 -3.89
CA PRO A 170 14.52 17.14 -2.97
C PRO A 170 13.22 16.49 -2.49
N LEU A 171 13.25 15.17 -2.31
CA LEU A 171 12.10 14.48 -1.75
C LEU A 171 11.81 15.00 -0.32
N PRO A 172 10.55 15.28 0.05
CA PRO A 172 10.25 15.76 1.39
C PRO A 172 10.64 14.77 2.49
N ALA A 173 11.14 15.27 3.62
CA ALA A 173 11.64 14.42 4.71
C ALA A 173 10.59 13.43 5.24
N GLY A 174 9.32 13.87 5.38
CA GLY A 174 8.23 12.98 5.81
C GLY A 174 8.00 11.81 4.84
N VAL A 175 8.15 12.06 3.54
CA VAL A 175 8.01 11.03 2.49
C VAL A 175 9.21 10.08 2.53
N GLN A 176 10.43 10.60 2.70
CA GLN A 176 11.65 9.79 2.88
C GLN A 176 11.53 8.86 4.11
N ASP A 177 11.04 9.39 5.23
CA ASP A 177 10.86 8.64 6.47
C ASP A 177 9.88 7.46 6.29
N LEU A 178 8.78 7.67 5.55
CA LEU A 178 7.82 6.60 5.26
C LEU A 178 8.38 5.60 4.23
N ALA A 179 9.08 6.07 3.21
CA ALA A 179 9.73 5.24 2.20
C ALA A 179 10.82 4.31 2.79
N ALA A 180 11.42 4.72 3.92
CA ALA A 180 12.35 3.90 4.70
C ALA A 180 11.68 2.72 5.43
N VAL A 181 10.34 2.70 5.52
CA VAL A 181 9.56 1.54 6.00
C VAL A 181 9.12 0.68 4.81
N HIS A 182 8.44 1.32 3.85
CA HIS A 182 8.03 0.71 2.59
C HIS A 182 8.19 1.71 1.46
N ALA A 183 8.92 1.34 0.42
CA ALA A 183 9.00 2.12 -0.82
C ALA A 183 7.64 2.23 -1.53
N ARG A 184 6.78 1.24 -1.32
CA ARG A 184 5.43 1.14 -1.88
C ARG A 184 4.57 0.19 -1.06
N LEU A 185 3.30 0.52 -0.88
CA LEU A 185 2.24 -0.35 -0.36
C LEU A 185 1.16 -0.51 -1.42
N THR A 186 0.76 -1.74 -1.74
CA THR A 186 -0.23 -1.98 -2.82
C THR A 186 -1.11 -3.20 -2.56
N SER A 187 -2.38 -3.09 -2.94
CA SER A 187 -3.37 -4.16 -2.95
C SER A 187 -4.06 -4.24 -4.32
N PHE A 188 -5.30 -4.74 -4.41
CA PHE A 188 -6.04 -4.81 -5.69
C PHE A 188 -6.46 -3.45 -6.23
N ASP A 189 -6.90 -2.61 -5.33
CA ASP A 189 -7.60 -1.35 -5.56
C ASP A 189 -6.90 -0.19 -4.86
N PHE A 190 -5.72 -0.43 -4.30
CA PHE A 190 -4.94 0.55 -3.56
C PHE A 190 -3.48 0.53 -4.01
N ASP A 191 -2.91 1.72 -4.18
CA ASP A 191 -1.50 1.88 -4.51
C ASP A 191 -0.94 3.16 -3.90
N LEU A 192 -0.03 3.01 -2.93
CA LEU A 192 0.76 4.09 -2.32
C LEU A 192 2.22 3.93 -2.77
N ARG A 193 2.72 4.84 -3.59
CA ARG A 193 4.09 4.82 -4.14
C ARG A 193 4.92 5.96 -3.56
N LEU A 194 6.08 5.62 -2.99
CA LEU A 194 6.99 6.57 -2.34
C LEU A 194 8.40 6.53 -2.93
N ASP A 195 8.67 5.58 -3.83
CA ASP A 195 9.93 5.43 -4.56
C ASP A 195 9.92 6.11 -5.93
N ARG A 196 8.74 6.52 -6.43
CA ARG A 196 8.59 7.04 -7.78
C ARG A 196 7.44 8.03 -7.92
N PHE A 197 7.77 9.27 -8.23
CA PHE A 197 6.83 10.37 -8.44
C PHE A 197 6.79 10.78 -9.91
N THR A 198 5.99 10.07 -10.72
CA THR A 198 6.01 10.23 -12.20
C THR A 198 4.78 10.93 -12.77
N THR A 199 3.79 11.26 -11.95
CA THR A 199 2.53 11.79 -12.46
C THR A 199 2.09 12.98 -11.64
N THR A 200 1.85 14.12 -12.32
CA THR A 200 1.20 15.28 -11.72
C THR A 200 -0.31 15.16 -11.83
N LEU A 201 -1.05 15.95 -11.06
CA LEU A 201 -2.49 16.10 -11.25
C LEU A 201 -2.79 16.62 -12.66
N GLY A 202 -2.03 17.61 -13.16
CA GLY A 202 -2.19 18.13 -14.52
C GLY A 202 -2.07 17.05 -15.59
N ALA A 203 -1.05 16.20 -15.50
CA ALA A 203 -0.88 15.08 -16.43
C ALA A 203 -2.02 14.03 -16.32
N SER A 204 -2.53 13.80 -15.11
CA SER A 204 -3.67 12.89 -14.90
C SER A 204 -4.95 13.48 -15.51
N THR A 205 -5.23 14.75 -15.23
CA THR A 205 -6.35 15.50 -15.80
C THR A 205 -6.29 15.45 -17.32
N LEU A 206 -5.15 15.79 -17.95
CA LEU A 206 -5.02 15.75 -19.41
C LEU A 206 -5.25 14.35 -20.00
N ALA A 207 -4.81 13.29 -19.31
CA ALA A 207 -5.02 11.92 -19.74
C ALA A 207 -6.51 11.53 -19.76
N ASP A 208 -7.32 12.06 -18.83
CA ASP A 208 -8.77 11.83 -18.80
C ASP A 208 -9.49 12.45 -20.02
N TYR A 209 -8.88 13.42 -20.71
CA TYR A 209 -9.40 14.02 -21.94
C TYR A 209 -8.72 13.47 -23.22
N GLU A 210 -7.80 12.51 -23.12
CA GLU A 210 -7.15 11.94 -24.32
C GLU A 210 -8.17 11.19 -25.19
N GLY A 211 -8.42 11.71 -26.40
CA GLY A 211 -9.32 11.11 -27.39
C GLY A 211 -10.70 11.78 -27.50
N GLU A 212 -10.98 12.76 -26.64
CA GLU A 212 -12.18 13.60 -26.69
C GLU A 212 -11.97 14.81 -27.62
N ASP A 213 -13.05 15.39 -28.18
CA ASP A 213 -12.97 16.59 -29.03
C ASP A 213 -12.75 17.83 -28.15
N ILE A 214 -11.56 18.45 -28.25
CA ILE A 214 -11.18 19.64 -27.48
C ILE A 214 -12.22 20.77 -27.61
N ALA A 215 -12.92 20.87 -28.76
CA ALA A 215 -13.94 21.89 -28.97
C ALA A 215 -15.18 21.73 -28.06
N ASP A 216 -15.44 20.54 -27.53
CA ASP A 216 -16.55 20.27 -26.62
C ASP A 216 -16.26 20.74 -25.17
N TYR A 217 -15.00 21.11 -24.87
CA TYR A 217 -14.51 21.41 -23.52
C TYR A 217 -13.83 22.77 -23.37
N ASP A 218 -13.97 23.68 -24.34
CA ASP A 218 -13.46 25.07 -24.30
C ASP A 218 -14.03 25.90 -23.11
N HIS A 219 -14.88 25.29 -22.28
CA HIS A 219 -15.47 25.83 -21.05
C HIS A 219 -15.17 25.01 -19.78
N ASP A 220 -14.40 23.91 -19.88
CA ASP A 220 -13.98 23.15 -18.72
C ASP A 220 -12.76 23.82 -18.08
N GLY A 221 -12.99 24.42 -16.90
CA GLY A 221 -11.98 25.17 -16.18
C GLY A 221 -10.77 24.32 -15.81
N ASP A 222 -10.96 23.04 -15.50
CA ASP A 222 -9.85 22.18 -15.07
C ASP A 222 -8.96 21.75 -16.23
N PHE A 223 -9.51 21.49 -17.43
CA PHE A 223 -8.68 21.26 -18.62
C PHE A 223 -7.80 22.48 -18.94
N ALA A 224 -8.38 23.68 -18.96
CA ALA A 224 -7.64 24.90 -19.25
C ALA A 224 -6.52 25.15 -18.22
N ARG A 225 -6.80 24.92 -16.92
CA ARG A 225 -5.82 25.05 -15.83
C ARG A 225 -4.71 24.00 -15.95
N ALA A 226 -5.04 22.76 -16.33
CA ALA A 226 -4.07 21.69 -16.57
C ALA A 226 -3.14 22.01 -17.75
N VAL A 227 -3.67 22.48 -18.87
CA VAL A 227 -2.88 22.93 -20.03
C VAL A 227 -1.95 24.10 -19.66
N ASN A 228 -2.39 24.99 -18.76
CA ASN A 228 -1.58 26.09 -18.25
C ASN A 228 -0.56 25.68 -17.17
N GLY A 229 -0.48 24.39 -16.82
CA GLY A 229 0.46 23.86 -15.84
C GLY A 229 0.11 24.21 -14.38
N GLU A 230 -1.11 24.72 -14.12
CA GLU A 230 -1.51 25.11 -12.76
C GLU A 230 -1.51 23.91 -11.80
N PHE A 231 -1.63 22.69 -12.34
CA PHE A 231 -1.68 21.46 -11.56
C PHE A 231 -0.36 20.70 -11.42
N ASP A 232 0.75 21.23 -11.94
CA ASP A 232 2.03 20.49 -11.99
C ASP A 232 2.72 20.36 -10.62
N ARG A 233 2.34 21.20 -9.65
CA ARG A 233 2.81 21.12 -8.27
C ARG A 233 2.22 19.96 -7.47
N TRP A 234 1.09 19.40 -7.92
CA TRP A 234 0.42 18.31 -7.20
C TRP A 234 0.94 16.98 -7.72
N ILE A 235 1.66 16.27 -6.88
CA ILE A 235 2.37 15.06 -7.24
C ILE A 235 1.60 13.85 -6.72
N ARG A 236 1.13 12.99 -7.63
CA ARG A 236 0.37 11.79 -7.25
C ARG A 236 1.27 10.82 -6.49
N PHE A 237 0.79 10.36 -5.34
CA PHE A 237 1.51 9.37 -4.53
C PHE A 237 0.62 8.23 -4.05
N CYS A 238 -0.70 8.41 -4.03
CA CYS A 238 -1.65 7.36 -3.64
C CYS A 238 -2.87 7.31 -4.56
N THR A 239 -3.38 6.11 -4.84
CA THR A 239 -4.66 5.89 -5.52
C THR A 239 -5.47 4.83 -4.81
N CYS A 240 -6.80 5.00 -4.79
CA CYS A 240 -7.75 4.02 -4.30
C CYS A 240 -8.91 3.89 -5.31
N ASP A 241 -8.90 2.82 -6.11
CA ASP A 241 -9.87 2.59 -7.19
C ASP A 241 -11.28 2.32 -6.65
N SER A 242 -11.40 1.64 -5.50
CA SER A 242 -12.70 1.33 -4.89
C SER A 242 -13.38 2.56 -4.30
N ALA A 243 -12.60 3.51 -3.79
CA ALA A 243 -13.09 4.84 -3.38
C ALA A 243 -13.24 5.79 -4.58
N ALA A 244 -12.65 5.46 -5.73
CA ALA A 244 -12.48 6.35 -6.87
C ALA A 244 -11.80 7.68 -6.49
N GLU A 245 -10.71 7.55 -5.74
CA GLU A 245 -9.95 8.64 -5.16
C GLU A 245 -8.46 8.53 -5.54
N ALA A 246 -7.84 9.69 -5.78
CA ALA A 246 -6.40 9.82 -5.91
C ALA A 246 -5.92 10.95 -4.99
N TYR A 247 -4.76 10.72 -4.36
CA TYR A 247 -4.17 11.66 -3.42
C TYR A 247 -2.83 12.16 -3.96
N PHE A 248 -2.62 13.46 -3.74
CA PHE A 248 -1.51 14.22 -4.28
C PHE A 248 -0.81 14.98 -3.16
N LEU A 249 0.51 15.08 -3.25
CA LEU A 249 1.29 15.99 -2.42
C LEU A 249 1.25 17.37 -3.07
N ASP A 250 0.77 18.38 -2.34
CA ASP A 250 0.88 19.78 -2.76
C ASP A 250 2.26 20.32 -2.39
N MET A 251 3.14 20.42 -3.39
CA MET A 251 4.54 20.79 -3.16
C MET A 251 4.73 22.27 -2.80
N ASP A 252 3.71 23.12 -3.05
CA ASP A 252 3.70 24.54 -2.65
C ASP A 252 3.09 24.76 -1.26
N ASP A 253 2.15 23.91 -0.83
CA ASP A 253 1.48 24.01 0.47
C ASP A 253 2.09 23.05 1.49
N ARG A 254 3.00 23.59 2.32
CA ARG A 254 3.77 22.82 3.30
C ARG A 254 3.34 23.11 4.73
N ASP A 255 3.48 22.10 5.58
CA ASP A 255 3.28 22.25 7.02
C ASP A 255 4.47 22.97 7.69
N PRO A 256 4.38 23.31 9.00
CA PRO A 256 5.48 23.96 9.73
C PRO A 256 6.78 23.15 9.82
N HIS A 257 6.77 21.87 9.42
CA HIS A 257 7.92 20.97 9.37
C HIS A 257 8.44 20.78 7.94
N ASP A 258 7.98 21.61 6.99
CA ASP A 258 8.37 21.58 5.58
C ASP A 258 7.95 20.30 4.85
N VAL A 259 6.89 19.64 5.31
CA VAL A 259 6.29 18.48 4.65
C VAL A 259 5.08 18.93 3.81
N PRO A 260 5.02 18.57 2.51
CA PRO A 260 3.85 18.82 1.66
C PRO A 260 2.56 18.29 2.28
N ARG A 261 1.49 19.06 2.14
CA ARG A 261 0.15 18.62 2.53
C ARG A 261 -0.45 17.70 1.48
N VAL A 262 -1.35 16.84 1.91
CA VAL A 262 -2.07 15.90 1.06
C VAL A 262 -3.36 16.53 0.57
N ALA A 263 -3.50 16.62 -0.75
CA ALA A 263 -4.70 17.04 -1.45
C ALA A 263 -5.43 15.83 -2.03
N LEU A 264 -6.77 15.88 -2.04
CA LEU A 264 -7.63 14.83 -2.60
C LEU A 264 -8.17 15.27 -3.97
N SER A 265 -8.13 14.35 -4.93
CA SER A 265 -8.89 14.42 -6.17
C SER A 265 -9.79 13.18 -6.27
N GLY A 266 -11.11 13.39 -6.29
CA GLY A 266 -12.08 12.31 -6.53
C GLY A 266 -12.97 12.61 -7.74
N ILE A 267 -13.94 11.72 -8.02
CA ILE A 267 -14.94 11.87 -9.10
C ILE A 267 -15.64 13.26 -9.11
N ASN A 268 -15.70 13.94 -7.95
CA ASN A 268 -16.37 15.23 -7.79
C ASN A 268 -15.44 16.46 -7.89
N GLY A 269 -14.22 16.29 -8.43
CA GLY A 269 -13.26 17.36 -8.62
C GLY A 269 -12.24 17.49 -7.49
N THR A 270 -11.22 18.31 -7.73
CA THR A 270 -10.12 18.60 -6.80
C THR A 270 -10.67 19.29 -5.55
N SER A 271 -10.33 18.81 -4.35
CA SER A 271 -10.76 19.52 -3.14
C SER A 271 -9.99 20.84 -3.01
N GLU A 272 -10.66 21.98 -3.16
CA GLU A 272 -10.09 23.33 -2.94
C GLU A 272 -9.78 23.65 -1.46
N ARG A 273 -9.95 22.69 -0.55
CA ARG A 273 -9.64 22.88 0.88
C ARG A 273 -8.13 22.81 1.10
N PRO A 274 -7.58 23.54 2.09
CA PRO A 274 -6.18 23.35 2.47
C PRO A 274 -5.95 21.87 2.77
N GLY A 275 -4.88 21.31 2.20
CA GLY A 275 -4.59 19.90 2.31
C GLY A 275 -4.33 19.48 3.76
N GLU A 276 -4.51 18.20 4.03
CA GLU A 276 -4.23 17.64 5.35
C GLU A 276 -2.71 17.51 5.55
N PRO A 277 -2.17 17.77 6.76
CA PRO A 277 -0.77 17.48 7.03
C PRO A 277 -0.46 16.01 6.72
N PHE A 278 0.67 15.74 6.07
CA PHE A 278 1.01 14.40 5.58
C PHE A 278 0.89 13.31 6.64
N TRP A 279 1.46 13.54 7.83
CA TRP A 279 1.42 12.54 8.91
C TRP A 279 0.03 12.38 9.51
N ASP A 280 -0.78 13.44 9.56
CA ASP A 280 -2.16 13.34 10.02
C ASP A 280 -3.00 12.50 9.03
N TRP A 281 -2.78 12.68 7.72
CA TRP A 281 -3.42 11.87 6.68
C TRP A 281 -3.01 10.40 6.77
N ILE A 282 -1.71 10.11 6.94
CA ILE A 282 -1.20 8.75 7.16
C ILE A 282 -1.81 8.13 8.43
N ASP A 283 -1.98 8.90 9.49
CA ASP A 283 -2.49 8.38 10.75
C ASP A 283 -4.00 8.11 10.73
N GLN A 284 -4.77 8.98 10.04
CA GLN A 284 -6.23 9.00 10.13
C GLN A 284 -6.92 8.42 8.90
N ALA A 285 -6.47 8.76 7.68
CA ALA A 285 -7.16 8.37 6.45
C ALA A 285 -6.64 7.03 5.89
N LEU A 286 -5.32 6.81 5.93
CA LEU A 286 -4.72 5.60 5.37
C LEU A 286 -5.28 4.29 5.96
N PRO A 287 -5.55 4.16 7.27
CA PRO A 287 -6.18 2.95 7.82
C PRO A 287 -7.52 2.62 7.16
N SER A 288 -8.37 3.62 6.94
CA SER A 288 -9.68 3.43 6.29
C SER A 288 -9.53 3.03 4.84
N LEU A 289 -8.54 3.57 4.12
CA LEU A 289 -8.26 3.17 2.74
C LEU A 289 -7.73 1.73 2.62
N LEU A 290 -6.91 1.29 3.58
CA LEU A 290 -6.31 -0.05 3.57
C LEU A 290 -7.25 -1.15 4.06
N PHE A 291 -8.05 -0.85 5.09
CA PHE A 291 -8.84 -1.86 5.82
C PHE A 291 -10.35 -1.60 5.78
N CYS A 292 -10.81 -0.56 5.08
CA CYS A 292 -12.21 -0.15 5.01
C CYS A 292 -12.82 0.11 6.42
N LEU A 293 -12.11 0.88 7.25
CA LEU A 293 -12.51 1.26 8.61
C LEU A 293 -13.46 2.45 8.67
#